data_AF-A0A9R1E973-F1
#
_entry.id   AF-A0A9R1E973-F1
#
_cell.length_a   1.000
_cell.length_b   1.000
_cell.length_c   1.000
_cell.angle_alpha   90.00
_cell.angle_beta   90.00
_cell.angle_gamma   90.00
#
_symmetry.space_group_name_H-M   'P 1'
#
loop_
_entity.id
_entity.type
_entity.pdbx_description
1 polymer ?
#
loop_
_entity_poly.entity_id
_entity_poly.type
_entity_poly.pdbx_seq_one_letter_code
_entity_poly.pdbx_strand_id
1 'polypeptide(L)'
;MSLLPPGMRSLGCRVVYLCRDPKDALVSRLHFENKAFPGTDLSMDGCFSMFCKGFSPYGPFWDHCLEYWRESMARPDSVLFLKYEEIKSDPTLVVRKLAKFLGIPLTEEEERSGVAEEVVRLCSFEALTSLQVNQVGRVHFSDNIVMSNSVFYRKGEVGDSVNHMSQEMGEELDRIVQHKLEGSGLVF
;
A
#
# COMPACT_ATOMS: atom_id res chain seq x y z
N MET A 1 -5.32 -12.66 6.87
CA MET A 1 -5.03 -13.97 6.23
C MET A 1 -6.17 -15.00 6.36
N SER A 2 -7.29 -14.70 7.01
CA SER A 2 -8.43 -15.61 7.25
C SER A 2 -9.17 -16.00 5.98
N LEU A 3 -9.18 -15.13 4.97
CA LEU A 3 -9.80 -15.37 3.66
C LEU A 3 -8.84 -15.95 2.61
N LEU A 4 -7.56 -16.15 2.97
CA LEU A 4 -6.60 -16.81 2.08
C LEU A 4 -6.80 -18.34 2.12
N PRO A 5 -6.42 -19.08 1.06
CA PRO A 5 -6.51 -20.53 1.05
C PRO A 5 -5.85 -21.15 2.31
N PRO A 6 -6.52 -22.09 3.01
CA PRO A 6 -6.06 -22.61 4.30
C PRO A 6 -4.62 -23.16 4.28
N GLY A 7 -4.21 -23.73 3.13
CA GLY A 7 -2.88 -24.29 2.93
C GLY A 7 -1.74 -23.27 2.90
N MET A 8 -2.01 -21.98 2.74
CA MET A 8 -0.96 -20.96 2.72
C MET A 8 -0.15 -20.91 4.01
N ARG A 9 -0.78 -21.19 5.16
CA ARG A 9 -0.09 -21.22 6.47
C ARG A 9 0.83 -22.44 6.59
N SER A 10 0.41 -23.59 6.07
CA SER A 10 1.16 -24.85 6.18
C SER A 10 2.30 -24.97 5.16
N LEU A 11 2.25 -24.22 4.05
CA LEU A 11 3.25 -24.27 2.99
C LEU A 11 4.53 -23.46 3.31
N GLY A 12 4.59 -22.79 4.45
CA GLY A 12 5.75 -21.98 4.84
C GLY A 12 5.98 -20.74 3.97
N CYS A 13 4.93 -20.27 3.28
CA CYS A 13 5.02 -19.08 2.43
C CYS A 13 5.30 -17.84 3.28
N ARG A 14 6.27 -17.03 2.84
CA ARG A 14 6.50 -15.69 3.38
C ARG A 14 5.50 -14.70 2.79
N VAL A 15 5.01 -13.79 3.60
CA VAL A 15 4.07 -12.73 3.24
C VAL A 15 4.70 -11.39 3.55
N VAL A 16 4.72 -10.49 2.57
CA VAL A 16 5.03 -9.08 2.79
C VAL A 16 3.71 -8.32 2.69
N TYR A 17 3.32 -7.67 3.78
CA TYR A 17 2.13 -6.84 3.86
C TYR A 17 2.51 -5.37 3.94
N LEU A 18 1.90 -4.56 3.07
CA LEU A 18 2.09 -3.11 3.03
C LEU A 18 0.78 -2.44 3.47
N CYS A 19 0.85 -1.58 4.48
CA CYS A 19 -0.22 -0.64 4.80
C CYS A 19 0.23 0.80 4.50
N ARG A 20 -0.72 1.73 4.59
CA ARG A 20 -0.55 3.16 4.32
C ARG A 20 -1.51 3.94 5.19
N ASP A 21 -1.20 5.20 5.48
CA ASP A 21 -2.16 6.11 6.12
C ASP A 21 -3.54 6.02 5.44
N PRO A 22 -4.63 5.82 6.22
CA PRO A 22 -5.97 5.61 5.68
C PRO A 22 -6.50 6.76 4.82
N LYS A 23 -6.18 8.02 5.16
CA LYS A 23 -6.64 9.21 4.41
C LYS A 23 -6.00 9.23 3.03
N ASP A 24 -4.69 9.04 2.99
CA ASP A 24 -3.91 8.96 1.76
C ASP A 24 -4.29 7.74 0.90
N ALA A 25 -4.57 6.59 1.52
CA ALA A 25 -5.05 5.39 0.84
C ALA A 25 -6.42 5.63 0.18
N LEU A 26 -7.35 6.28 0.88
CA LEU A 26 -8.67 6.64 0.35
C LEU A 26 -8.56 7.57 -0.86
N VAL A 27 -7.75 8.63 -0.75
CA VAL A 27 -7.51 9.59 -1.83
C VAL A 27 -6.90 8.89 -3.04
N SER A 28 -5.88 8.04 -2.81
CA SER A 28 -5.24 7.28 -3.88
C SER A 28 -6.23 6.37 -4.60
N ARG A 29 -7.13 5.71 -3.85
CA ARG A 29 -8.16 4.82 -4.41
C ARG A 29 -9.17 5.60 -5.25
N LEU A 30 -9.68 6.73 -4.75
CA LEU A 30 -10.63 7.57 -5.46
C LEU A 30 -10.10 7.96 -6.86
N HIS A 31 -8.87 8.46 -6.92
CA HIS A 31 -8.23 8.85 -8.18
C HIS A 31 -7.98 7.65 -9.10
N PHE A 32 -7.56 6.52 -8.54
CA PHE A 32 -7.35 5.29 -9.31
C PHE A 32 -8.65 4.81 -9.93
N GLU A 33 -9.73 4.67 -9.16
CA GLU A 33 -11.02 4.17 -9.63
C GLU A 33 -11.59 5.08 -10.73
N ASN A 34 -11.57 6.40 -10.54
CA ASN A 34 -12.04 7.36 -11.56
C ASN A 34 -11.22 7.33 -12.85
N LYS A 35 -9.90 7.06 -12.78
CA LYS A 35 -9.03 6.98 -13.96
C LYS A 35 -9.10 5.61 -14.64
N ALA A 36 -9.24 4.53 -13.87
CA ALA A 36 -9.29 3.15 -14.34
C ALA A 36 -10.64 2.78 -14.96
N PHE A 37 -11.73 3.34 -14.42
CA PHE A 37 -13.11 3.04 -14.83
C PHE A 37 -13.85 4.34 -15.20
N PRO A 38 -13.60 4.88 -16.41
CA PRO A 38 -14.26 6.10 -16.88
C PRO A 38 -15.78 6.00 -16.79
N GLY A 39 -16.43 7.04 -16.27
CA GLY A 39 -17.89 7.09 -16.06
C GLY A 39 -18.38 6.64 -14.69
N THR A 40 -17.48 6.24 -13.78
CA THR A 40 -17.87 6.01 -12.37
C THR A 40 -18.13 7.33 -11.63
N ASP A 41 -17.39 8.40 -12.00
CA ASP A 41 -17.52 9.77 -11.48
C ASP A 41 -17.70 9.83 -9.95
N LEU A 42 -16.85 9.09 -9.24
CA LEU A 42 -16.86 9.01 -7.79
C LEU A 42 -16.52 10.37 -7.17
N SER A 43 -17.34 10.80 -6.21
CA SER A 43 -17.08 11.98 -5.40
C SER A 43 -16.35 11.62 -4.12
N MET A 44 -15.54 12.56 -3.60
CA MET A 44 -14.86 12.40 -2.31
C MET A 44 -15.87 12.12 -1.20
N ASP A 45 -16.94 12.91 -1.08
CA ASP A 45 -17.94 12.79 -0.02
C ASP A 45 -18.60 11.41 0.01
N GLY A 46 -18.99 10.89 -1.16
CA GLY A 46 -19.63 9.57 -1.27
C GLY A 46 -18.67 8.44 -0.89
N CYS A 47 -17.45 8.48 -1.44
CA CYS A 47 -16.43 7.49 -1.11
C CYS A 47 -16.00 7.55 0.35
N PHE A 48 -15.86 8.74 0.91
CA PHE A 48 -15.52 8.97 2.31
C PHE A 48 -16.61 8.41 3.24
N SER A 49 -17.88 8.74 2.98
CA SER A 49 -19.01 8.24 3.78
C SER A 49 -19.07 6.71 3.81
N MET A 50 -18.86 6.06 2.66
CA MET A 50 -18.83 4.59 2.57
C MET A 50 -17.60 4.01 3.27
N PHE A 51 -16.42 4.61 3.08
CA PHE A 51 -15.17 4.17 3.70
C PHE A 51 -15.23 4.24 5.24
N CYS A 52 -15.78 5.32 5.81
CA CYS A 52 -15.98 5.47 7.25
C CYS A 52 -16.92 4.41 7.85
N LYS A 53 -17.85 3.89 7.05
CA LYS A 53 -18.74 2.77 7.42
C LYS A 53 -18.09 1.40 7.22
N GLY A 54 -16.85 1.34 6.75
CA GLY A 54 -16.11 0.11 6.45
C GLY A 54 -16.42 -0.48 5.08
N PHE A 55 -17.18 0.24 4.23
CA PHE A 55 -17.54 -0.22 2.89
C PHE A 55 -16.55 0.32 1.85
N SER A 56 -15.62 -0.56 1.46
CA SER A 56 -14.71 -0.37 0.34
C SER A 56 -14.39 -1.73 -0.28
N PRO A 57 -13.83 -1.79 -1.50
CA PRO A 57 -13.20 -3.01 -1.99
C PRO A 57 -12.23 -3.57 -0.94
N TYR A 58 -12.38 -4.85 -0.60
CA TYR A 58 -11.60 -5.56 0.43
C TYR A 58 -11.70 -4.98 1.85
N GLY A 59 -12.68 -4.10 2.11
CA GLY A 59 -12.89 -3.49 3.42
C GLY A 59 -13.53 -4.43 4.45
N PRO A 60 -13.56 -4.02 5.73
CA PRO A 60 -13.10 -2.73 6.24
C PRO A 60 -11.57 -2.57 6.28
N PHE A 61 -11.08 -1.37 5.94
CA PHE A 61 -9.64 -1.10 5.79
C PHE A 61 -8.83 -1.37 7.07
N TRP A 62 -9.34 -0.93 8.23
CA TRP A 62 -8.68 -1.14 9.52
C TRP A 62 -8.65 -2.61 9.91
N ASP A 63 -9.73 -3.37 9.68
CA ASP A 63 -9.78 -4.80 10.00
C ASP A 63 -8.77 -5.57 9.12
N HIS A 64 -8.68 -5.18 7.84
CA HIS A 64 -7.68 -5.72 6.94
C HIS A 64 -6.25 -5.44 7.44
N CYS A 65 -5.92 -4.20 7.81
CA CYS A 65 -4.57 -3.87 8.33
C CYS A 65 -4.28 -4.59 9.65
N LEU A 66 -5.26 -4.58 10.56
CA LEU A 66 -5.13 -5.14 11.91
C LEU A 66 -4.92 -6.65 11.89
N GLU A 67 -5.55 -7.35 10.94
CA GLU A 67 -5.35 -8.78 10.79
C GLU A 67 -3.89 -9.11 10.43
N TYR A 68 -3.31 -8.43 9.44
CA TYR A 68 -1.91 -8.66 9.05
C TYR A 68 -0.91 -8.13 10.08
N TRP A 69 -1.28 -7.10 10.84
CA TRP A 69 -0.50 -6.63 11.99
C TRP A 69 -0.40 -7.69 13.09
N ARG A 70 -1.53 -8.32 13.45
CA ARG A 70 -1.54 -9.42 14.43
C ARG A 70 -0.75 -10.63 13.92
N GLU A 71 -0.86 -10.94 12.64
CA GLU A 71 -0.11 -12.04 12.03
C GLU A 71 1.41 -11.78 11.97
N SER A 72 1.84 -10.53 11.75
CA SER A 72 3.27 -10.18 11.80
C SER A 72 3.86 -10.27 13.20
N MET A 73 3.09 -9.91 14.23
CA MET A 73 3.49 -10.10 15.62
C MET A 73 3.57 -11.58 16.00
N ALA A 74 2.61 -12.40 15.54
CA ALA A 74 2.58 -13.82 15.84
C ALA A 74 3.63 -14.64 15.07
N ARG A 75 3.99 -14.21 13.85
CA ARG A 75 4.85 -14.96 12.92
C ARG A 75 5.85 -14.04 12.20
N PRO A 76 6.75 -13.36 12.93
CA PRO A 76 7.65 -12.35 12.35
C PRO A 76 8.59 -12.89 11.27
N ASP A 77 8.95 -14.18 11.33
CA ASP A 77 9.79 -14.83 10.31
C ASP A 77 9.06 -15.16 9.00
N SER A 78 7.72 -15.11 9.02
CA SER A 78 6.86 -15.46 7.89
C SER A 78 5.99 -14.30 7.40
N VAL A 79 5.80 -13.26 8.20
CA VAL A 79 4.98 -12.10 7.84
C VAL A 79 5.72 -10.81 8.15
N LEU A 80 6.18 -10.12 7.12
CA LEU A 80 6.79 -8.80 7.19
C LEU A 80 5.71 -7.73 7.01
N PHE A 81 5.50 -6.91 8.03
CA PHE A 81 4.62 -5.75 7.97
C PHE A 81 5.44 -4.48 7.68
N LEU A 82 5.02 -3.70 6.69
CA LEU A 82 5.65 -2.46 6.27
C LEU A 82 4.60 -1.35 6.17
N LYS A 83 4.99 -0.11 6.46
CA LYS A 83 4.20 1.07 6.18
C LYS A 83 4.76 1.82 4.98
N TYR A 84 3.89 2.36 4.14
CA TYR A 84 4.30 3.16 2.99
C TYR A 84 5.13 4.39 3.39
N GLU A 85 4.78 4.99 4.51
CA GLU A 85 5.45 6.17 5.08
C GLU A 85 6.89 5.83 5.50
N GLU A 86 7.12 4.64 6.05
CA GLU A 86 8.47 4.13 6.40
C GLU A 86 9.30 3.91 5.13
N ILE A 87 8.71 3.33 4.07
CA ILE A 87 9.37 3.16 2.77
C ILE A 87 9.74 4.51 2.17
N LYS A 88 8.86 5.51 2.25
CA LYS A 88 9.13 6.85 1.73
C LYS A 88 10.20 7.60 2.54
N SER A 89 10.30 7.34 3.84
CA SER A 89 11.29 7.97 4.71
C SER A 89 12.70 7.40 4.52
N ASP A 90 12.85 6.08 4.44
CA ASP A 90 14.14 5.42 4.22
C ASP A 90 13.96 4.14 3.37
N PRO A 91 13.86 4.30 2.04
CA PRO A 91 13.60 3.17 1.14
C PRO A 91 14.74 2.16 1.15
N THR A 92 15.98 2.62 1.33
CA THR A 92 17.17 1.76 1.31
C THR A 92 17.21 0.85 2.53
N LEU A 93 16.86 1.36 3.72
CA LEU A 93 16.69 0.53 4.90
C LEU A 93 15.60 -0.54 4.71
N VAL A 94 14.48 -0.17 4.07
CA VAL A 94 13.41 -1.14 3.79
C VAL A 94 13.85 -2.20 2.79
N VAL A 95 14.61 -1.85 1.74
CA VAL A 95 15.19 -2.83 0.81
C VAL A 95 16.08 -3.84 1.56
N ARG A 96 16.95 -3.38 2.46
CA ARG A 96 17.78 -4.27 3.29
C ARG A 96 16.94 -5.19 4.18
N LYS A 97 15.90 -4.64 4.82
CA LYS A 97 14.96 -5.41 5.66
C LYS A 97 14.22 -6.47 4.84
N LEU A 98 13.77 -6.11 3.64
CA LEU A 98 13.08 -7.01 2.72
C LEU A 98 14.00 -8.12 2.21
N ALA A 99 15.23 -7.79 1.80
CA ALA A 99 16.22 -8.76 1.34
C ALA A 99 16.52 -9.83 2.42
N LYS A 100 16.74 -9.38 3.67
CA LYS A 100 16.90 -10.27 4.83
C LYS A 100 15.68 -11.16 5.05
N PHE A 101 14.47 -10.59 5.02
CA PHE A 101 13.23 -11.34 5.20
C PHE A 101 13.01 -12.38 4.09
N LEU A 102 13.36 -12.06 2.85
CA LEU A 102 13.28 -12.97 1.71
C LEU A 102 14.39 -14.04 1.72
N GLY A 103 15.28 -14.04 2.71
CA GLY A 103 16.36 -15.03 2.83
C GLY A 103 17.51 -14.81 1.85
N ILE A 104 17.62 -13.59 1.32
CA ILE A 104 18.67 -13.14 0.40
C ILE A 104 19.34 -11.87 0.96
N PRO A 105 19.91 -11.91 2.18
CA PRO A 105 20.57 -10.74 2.74
C PRO A 105 21.69 -10.27 1.83
N LEU A 106 21.81 -8.95 1.65
CA LEU A 106 22.91 -8.37 0.90
C LEU A 106 24.25 -8.71 1.57
N THR A 107 25.22 -9.10 0.75
CA THR A 107 26.60 -9.32 1.18
C THR A 107 27.30 -8.00 1.51
N GLU A 108 28.41 -8.05 2.24
CA GLU A 108 29.20 -6.84 2.50
C GLU A 108 29.68 -6.16 1.22
N GLU A 109 29.96 -6.93 0.17
CA GLU A 109 30.35 -6.39 -1.13
C GLU A 109 29.20 -5.66 -1.82
N GLU A 110 27.99 -6.24 -1.81
CA GLU A 110 26.78 -5.62 -2.38
C GLU A 110 26.39 -4.35 -1.60
N GLU A 111 26.53 -4.36 -0.28
CA GLU A 111 26.33 -3.16 0.57
C GLU A 111 27.36 -2.07 0.23
N ARG A 112 28.66 -2.42 0.13
CA ARG A 112 29.70 -1.46 -0.26
C ARG A 112 29.52 -0.93 -1.68
N SER A 113 28.97 -1.74 -2.58
CA SER A 113 28.74 -1.38 -3.99
C SER A 113 27.43 -0.63 -4.23
N GLY A 114 26.64 -0.40 -3.19
CA GLY A 114 25.40 0.38 -3.27
C GLY A 114 24.24 -0.35 -3.95
N VAL A 115 24.17 -1.68 -3.85
CA VAL A 115 23.10 -2.47 -4.50
C VAL A 115 21.72 -2.09 -3.96
N ALA A 116 21.60 -1.80 -2.66
CA ALA A 116 20.33 -1.38 -2.08
C ALA A 116 19.85 -0.05 -2.69
N GLU A 117 20.76 0.92 -2.81
CA GLU A 117 20.52 2.23 -3.39
C GLU A 117 20.15 2.12 -4.88
N GLU A 118 20.79 1.20 -5.62
CA GLU A 118 20.46 0.93 -7.01
C GLU A 118 19.07 0.30 -7.18
N VAL A 119 18.68 -0.64 -6.31
CA VAL A 119 17.31 -1.17 -6.28
C VAL A 119 16.30 -0.07 -6.01
N VAL A 120 16.57 0.81 -5.02
CA VAL A 120 15.73 1.98 -4.75
C VAL A 120 15.61 2.88 -5.97
N ARG A 121 16.71 3.16 -6.67
CA ARG A 121 16.73 3.98 -7.88
C ARG A 121 15.89 3.35 -9.00
N LEU A 122 16.03 2.05 -9.25
CA LEU A 122 15.30 1.34 -10.30
C LEU A 122 13.79 1.24 -10.01
N CYS A 123 13.42 1.10 -8.74
CA CYS A 123 12.04 1.01 -8.29
C CYS A 123 11.42 2.37 -7.90
N SER A 124 12.14 3.48 -8.09
CA SER A 124 11.67 4.81 -7.71
C SER A 124 10.45 5.23 -8.55
N PHE A 125 9.64 6.14 -8.00
CA PHE A 125 8.49 6.67 -8.70
C PHE A 125 8.89 7.34 -10.02
N GLU A 126 9.97 8.12 -10.00
CA GLU A 126 10.53 8.85 -11.14
C GLU A 126 11.03 7.88 -12.21
N ALA A 127 11.78 6.85 -11.80
CA ALA A 127 12.28 5.84 -12.72
C ALA A 127 11.12 5.09 -13.37
N LEU A 128 10.18 4.56 -12.58
CA LEU A 128 9.05 3.79 -13.10
C LEU A 128 8.13 4.63 -14.00
N THR A 129 7.85 5.88 -13.66
CA THR A 129 7.02 6.77 -14.50
C THR A 129 7.70 7.23 -15.78
N SER A 130 9.04 7.25 -15.82
CA SER A 130 9.80 7.57 -17.02
C SER A 130 9.81 6.44 -18.06
N LEU A 131 9.49 5.20 -17.67
CA LEU A 131 9.47 4.05 -18.58
C LEU A 131 8.34 4.17 -19.60
N GLN A 132 8.66 3.98 -20.88
CA GLN A 132 7.69 4.04 -21.98
C GLN A 132 6.49 3.10 -21.76
N VAL A 133 6.73 1.90 -21.20
CA VAL A 133 5.66 0.93 -20.90
C VAL A 133 4.63 1.48 -19.90
N ASN A 134 5.02 2.38 -19.00
CA ASN A 134 4.11 2.99 -18.03
C ASN A 134 3.44 4.26 -18.57
N GLN A 135 4.00 4.89 -19.60
CA GLN A 135 3.44 6.07 -20.25
C GLN A 135 2.38 5.72 -21.29
N VAL A 136 2.65 4.75 -22.16
CA VAL A 136 1.77 4.40 -23.29
C VAL A 136 1.24 2.97 -23.25
N GLY A 137 1.82 2.12 -22.39
CA GLY A 137 1.39 0.72 -22.28
C GLY A 137 -0.01 0.59 -21.68
N ARG A 138 -0.59 -0.60 -21.88
CA ARG A 138 -1.93 -0.96 -21.42
C ARG A 138 -1.92 -2.37 -20.82
N VAL A 139 -2.83 -2.60 -19.88
CA VAL A 139 -3.02 -3.89 -19.23
C VAL A 139 -4.49 -4.31 -19.32
N HIS A 140 -4.72 -5.61 -19.53
CA HIS A 140 -6.04 -6.22 -19.44
C HIS A 140 -6.33 -6.54 -17.97
N PHE A 141 -7.30 -5.84 -17.39
CA PHE A 141 -7.80 -6.15 -16.04
C PHE A 141 -8.81 -7.29 -16.07
N SER A 142 -9.64 -7.32 -17.12
CA SER A 142 -10.55 -8.41 -17.47
C SER A 142 -10.76 -8.44 -18.97
N ASP A 143 -11.51 -9.42 -19.49
CA ASP A 143 -11.78 -9.57 -20.92
C ASP A 143 -12.30 -8.27 -21.58
N ASN A 144 -13.04 -7.46 -20.81
CA ASN A 144 -13.68 -6.24 -21.30
C ASN A 144 -13.07 -4.94 -20.76
N ILE A 145 -12.06 -5.00 -19.89
CA ILE A 145 -11.49 -3.81 -19.24
C ILE A 145 -10.01 -3.71 -19.54
N VAL A 146 -9.65 -2.68 -20.32
CA VAL A 146 -8.27 -2.36 -20.67
C VAL A 146 -7.90 -1.00 -20.10
N MET A 147 -6.91 -0.98 -19.20
CA MET A 147 -6.46 0.24 -18.52
C MET A 147 -5.12 0.69 -19.10
N SER A 148 -4.87 2.00 -19.13
CA SER A 148 -3.52 2.53 -19.37
C SER A 148 -2.64 2.25 -18.17
N ASN A 149 -1.39 1.85 -18.35
CA ASN A 149 -0.46 1.64 -17.23
C ASN A 149 -0.22 2.93 -16.42
N SER A 150 -0.45 4.10 -17.02
CA SER A 150 -0.36 5.38 -16.31
C SER A 150 -1.39 5.52 -15.18
N VAL A 151 -2.43 4.67 -15.10
CA VAL A 151 -3.40 4.73 -14.00
C VAL A 151 -2.78 4.37 -12.65
N PHE A 152 -1.70 3.59 -12.63
CA PHE A 152 -1.04 3.14 -11.40
C PHE A 152 -0.10 4.19 -10.78
N TYR A 153 0.18 5.28 -11.51
CA TYR A 153 1.11 6.32 -11.08
C TYR A 153 0.40 7.68 -11.04
N ARG A 154 0.42 8.32 -9.87
CA ARG A 154 -0.24 9.62 -9.65
C ARG A 154 0.71 10.68 -9.09
N LYS A 155 1.06 10.57 -7.81
CA LYS A 155 2.01 11.49 -7.14
C LYS A 155 3.14 10.77 -6.41
N GLY A 156 2.86 9.64 -5.76
CA GLY A 156 3.89 8.89 -5.01
C GLY A 156 4.38 9.62 -3.75
N GLU A 157 3.50 10.41 -3.13
CA GLU A 157 3.79 11.27 -1.97
C GLU A 157 2.98 10.84 -0.74
N VAL A 158 3.48 11.20 0.44
CA VAL A 158 2.82 11.06 1.75
C VAL A 158 2.15 12.38 2.13
N GLY A 159 0.94 12.32 2.63
CA GLY A 159 0.20 13.48 3.15
C GLY A 159 -0.57 14.27 2.09
N ASP A 160 -0.73 13.73 0.88
CA ASP A 160 -1.48 14.41 -0.18
C ASP A 160 -2.98 14.55 0.14
N SER A 161 -3.48 13.79 1.12
CA SER A 161 -4.86 13.89 1.61
C SER A 161 -5.28 15.29 2.04
N VAL A 162 -4.36 16.13 2.55
CA VAL A 162 -4.66 17.52 2.92
C VAL A 162 -5.12 18.39 1.75
N ASN A 163 -4.81 17.99 0.51
CA ASN A 163 -5.23 18.70 -0.70
C ASN A 163 -6.62 18.26 -1.20
N HIS A 164 -7.19 17.21 -0.62
CA HIS A 164 -8.37 16.53 -1.15
C HIS A 164 -9.49 16.35 -0.12
N MET A 165 -9.18 16.38 1.17
CA MET A 165 -10.12 16.20 2.27
C MET A 165 -10.26 17.50 3.05
N SER A 166 -11.46 17.76 3.58
CA SER A 166 -11.63 18.82 4.58
C SER A 166 -10.96 18.41 5.89
N GLN A 167 -10.70 19.39 6.76
CA GLN A 167 -10.16 19.12 8.09
C GLN A 167 -11.09 18.20 8.89
N GLU A 168 -12.41 18.42 8.82
CA GLU A 168 -13.42 17.63 9.53
C GLU A 168 -13.42 16.17 9.07
N MET A 169 -13.27 15.92 7.75
CA MET A 169 -13.16 14.57 7.21
C MET A 169 -11.91 13.85 7.74
N GLY A 170 -10.77 14.56 7.78
CA GLY A 170 -9.52 14.03 8.31
C GLY A 170 -9.67 13.63 9.78
N GLU A 171 -10.19 14.54 10.61
CA GLU A 171 -10.39 14.33 12.04
C GLU A 171 -11.43 13.23 12.36
N GLU A 172 -12.49 13.12 11.55
CA GLU A 172 -13.46 12.03 11.66
C GLU A 172 -12.81 10.68 11.38
N LEU A 173 -12.07 10.56 10.27
CA LEU A 173 -11.41 9.29 9.93
C LEU A 173 -10.34 8.91 10.96
N ASP A 174 -9.58 9.89 11.46
CA ASP A 174 -8.58 9.65 12.51
C ASP A 174 -9.21 9.10 13.79
N ARG A 175 -10.36 9.66 14.23
CA ARG A 175 -11.10 9.14 15.38
C ARG A 175 -11.59 7.71 15.15
N ILE A 176 -12.14 7.42 13.97
CA ILE A 176 -12.62 6.08 13.63
C ILE A 176 -11.46 5.08 13.69
N VAL A 177 -10.34 5.40 13.03
CA VAL A 177 -9.18 4.50 12.94
C VAL A 177 -8.55 4.30 14.31
N GLN A 178 -8.36 5.36 15.10
CA GLN A 178 -7.84 5.25 16.47
C GLN A 178 -8.70 4.34 17.34
N HIS A 179 -10.03 4.50 17.30
CA HIS A 179 -10.94 3.66 18.06
C HIS A 179 -10.90 2.19 17.60
N LYS A 180 -10.83 1.93 16.28
CA LYS A 180 -10.78 0.57 15.73
C LYS A 180 -9.45 -0.15 16.00
N LEU A 181 -8.36 0.60 16.15
CA LEU A 181 -7.03 0.05 16.41
C LEU A 181 -6.63 0.09 17.89
N GLU A 182 -7.52 0.56 18.76
CA GLU A 182 -7.27 0.69 20.19
C GLU A 182 -6.77 -0.63 20.79
N GLY A 183 -5.70 -0.55 21.59
CA GLY A 183 -5.07 -1.72 22.22
C GLY A 183 -4.29 -2.65 21.28
N SER A 184 -4.24 -2.39 19.98
CA SER A 184 -3.50 -3.24 19.02
C SER A 184 -2.01 -2.92 18.93
N GLY A 185 -1.60 -1.71 19.30
CA GLY A 185 -0.26 -1.17 19.07
C GLY A 185 0.02 -0.71 17.62
N LEU A 186 -0.91 -0.91 16.69
CA LEU A 186 -0.81 -0.35 15.33
C LEU A 186 -1.23 1.12 15.34
N VAL A 187 -0.34 1.98 14.86
CA VAL A 187 -0.56 3.41 14.66
C VAL A 187 -0.16 3.80 13.24
N PHE A 188 -0.80 4.82 12.69
CA PHE A 188 -0.46 5.41 11.40
C PHE A 188 0.19 6.77 11.62
#